data_AF-A0A5N6IZF3-F1
#
_entry.id   AF-A0A5N6IZF3-F1
#
_cell.length_a   1.000
_cell.length_b   1.000
_cell.length_c   1.000
_cell.angle_alpha   90.00
_cell.angle_beta   90.00
_cell.angle_gamma   90.00
#
_symmetry.space_group_name_H-M   'P 1'
#
loop_
_entity.id
_entity.type
_entity.pdbx_description
1 polymer ?
#
loop_
_entity_poly.entity_id
_entity_poly.type
_entity_poly.pdbx_seq_one_letter_code
_entity_poly.pdbx_strand_id
1 'polypeptide(L)'
;MDESLAPYMLWTEKDRRPGTPEIALELQGPERLWRKTPYLFQVTLRRIDEDARPCFFAWTPHIQGFTVSGLILLHHTADGLNSVELPVSTLPPLEPWVNKKSSLIEHAPGGAQRWVDIFPDNYLSLLKSGERYTLLWPGEKYVTWEWGVAKDRLYDYIPIQKASLVLPGSPTLTFTVKEGEQPSPISDMLPMKILSHREGAPVLTATVACAPTAPFKKGKVTTTVYVTYHYEPSGQSRPITFQIQNLFFPSVYEWRGIWEDCSPDLDGYGIWDDPDIQISPAQDKNFACLYPGETWSFTGNYELSEEVQVGSSLRCQLGETKINWWDWGTRDDHLSTKITVPCWMGPEIIEPSDNDGRPLLIVPASNPVDVQLI
;
A
#
# COMPACT_ATOMS: atom_id res chain seq x y z
N MET A 1 -3.93 22.23 18.25
CA MET A 1 -4.77 21.85 17.10
C MET A 1 -5.33 23.13 16.52
N ASP A 2 -5.29 23.30 15.20
CA ASP A 2 -5.92 24.43 14.53
C ASP A 2 -7.44 24.34 14.75
N GLU A 3 -8.06 25.36 15.36
CA GLU A 3 -9.50 25.36 15.66
C GLU A 3 -10.36 25.23 14.40
N SER A 4 -9.84 25.63 13.23
CA SER A 4 -10.54 25.52 11.96
C SER A 4 -10.76 24.07 11.49
N LEU A 5 -10.00 23.11 12.03
CA LEU A 5 -10.11 21.69 11.70
C LEU A 5 -11.09 20.92 12.60
N ALA A 6 -11.45 21.49 13.74
CA ALA A 6 -12.34 20.83 14.71
C ALA A 6 -13.69 20.37 14.12
N PRO A 7 -14.35 21.11 13.21
CA PRO A 7 -15.61 20.67 12.59
C PRO A 7 -15.49 19.39 11.76
N TYR A 8 -14.28 19.03 11.36
CA TYR A 8 -14.00 17.88 10.51
C TYR A 8 -13.55 16.64 11.29
N MET A 9 -13.43 16.74 12.61
CA MET A 9 -13.00 15.63 13.47
C MET A 9 -14.18 14.72 13.81
N LEU A 10 -14.03 13.43 13.56
CA LEU A 10 -14.99 12.38 13.93
C LEU A 10 -14.64 11.75 15.27
N TRP A 11 -13.35 11.44 15.47
CA TRP A 11 -12.86 10.79 16.69
C TRP A 11 -11.56 11.43 17.14
N THR A 12 -11.41 11.62 18.44
CA THR A 12 -10.26 12.32 19.05
C THR A 12 -9.59 11.44 20.11
N GLU A 13 -8.48 11.92 20.68
CA GLU A 13 -7.81 11.23 21.78
C GLU A 13 -8.74 10.97 22.98
N LYS A 14 -9.73 11.85 23.20
CA LYS A 14 -10.71 11.72 24.29
C LYS A 14 -11.66 10.53 24.12
N ASP A 15 -11.78 10.01 22.90
CA ASP A 15 -12.65 8.88 22.59
C ASP A 15 -11.98 7.52 22.84
N ARG A 16 -10.67 7.52 23.14
CA ARG A 16 -9.93 6.30 23.50
C ARG A 16 -10.55 5.62 24.71
N ARG A 17 -10.55 4.29 24.68
CA ARG A 17 -11.11 3.47 25.75
C ARG A 17 -9.99 2.79 26.53
N PRO A 18 -10.09 2.70 27.87
CA PRO A 18 -9.16 1.91 28.65
C PRO A 18 -9.10 0.46 28.17
N GLY A 19 -7.91 -0.12 28.14
CA GLY A 19 -7.69 -1.53 27.76
C GLY A 19 -7.64 -1.79 26.25
N THR A 20 -7.75 -0.76 25.41
CA THR A 20 -7.45 -0.81 23.98
C THR A 20 -6.05 -0.27 23.70
N PRO A 21 -5.33 -0.74 22.67
CA PRO A 21 -4.05 -0.17 22.28
C PRO A 21 -4.18 1.32 21.93
N GLU A 22 -3.16 2.10 22.28
CA GLU A 22 -3.07 3.51 21.89
C GLU A 22 -2.10 3.66 20.73
N ILE A 23 -2.65 4.04 19.58
CA ILE A 23 -1.91 4.20 18.34
C ILE A 23 -2.02 5.67 17.90
N ALA A 24 -0.89 6.24 17.51
CA ALA A 24 -0.78 7.55 16.91
C ALA A 24 -0.49 7.42 15.41
N LEU A 25 -1.13 8.27 14.62
CA LEU A 25 -0.89 8.41 13.19
C LEU A 25 -0.17 9.73 12.95
N GLU A 26 0.80 9.74 12.03
CA GLU A 26 1.50 10.95 11.59
C GLU A 26 1.53 10.95 10.05
N LEU A 27 1.28 12.12 9.46
CA LEU A 27 1.41 12.36 8.02
C LEU A 27 2.51 13.38 7.78
N GLN A 28 3.43 13.09 6.87
CA GLN A 28 4.53 14.00 6.53
C GLN A 28 4.78 13.96 5.02
N GLY A 29 4.95 15.10 4.38
CA GLY A 29 5.16 15.13 2.94
C GLY A 29 5.55 16.52 2.44
N PRO A 30 5.86 16.65 1.13
CA PRO A 30 6.32 17.90 0.57
C PRO A 30 5.25 19.00 0.64
N GLU A 31 5.65 20.24 0.87
CA GLU A 31 4.72 21.40 0.82
C GLU A 31 4.22 21.72 -0.59
N ARG A 32 4.72 21.01 -1.62
CA ARG A 32 4.40 21.25 -3.03
C ARG A 32 4.01 19.96 -3.71
N LEU A 33 2.84 19.98 -4.33
CA LEU A 33 2.36 18.92 -5.21
C LEU A 33 2.55 19.38 -6.65
N TRP A 34 3.26 18.60 -7.47
CA TRP A 34 3.44 18.89 -8.90
C TRP A 34 2.52 17.99 -9.71
N ARG A 35 1.72 18.56 -10.61
CA ARG A 35 0.67 17.81 -11.32
C ARG A 35 1.17 16.67 -12.20
N LYS A 36 2.44 16.69 -12.62
CA LYS A 36 3.06 15.66 -13.46
C LYS A 36 4.08 14.79 -12.73
N THR A 37 4.18 14.92 -11.40
CA THR A 37 5.09 14.10 -10.59
C THR A 37 4.29 13.45 -9.48
N PRO A 38 4.46 12.13 -9.25
CA PRO A 38 3.84 11.44 -8.13
C PRO A 38 4.07 12.19 -6.82
N TYR A 39 3.00 12.51 -6.11
CA TYR A 39 3.11 13.14 -4.79
C TYR A 39 3.19 12.07 -3.73
N LEU A 40 4.41 11.83 -3.27
CA LEU A 40 4.71 10.86 -2.22
C LEU A 40 4.65 11.53 -0.86
N PHE A 41 4.07 10.83 0.10
CA PHE A 41 4.06 11.26 1.49
C PHE A 41 4.27 10.07 2.43
N GLN A 42 4.94 10.34 3.54
CA GLN A 42 5.17 9.36 4.58
C GLN A 42 3.98 9.30 5.52
N VAL A 43 3.61 8.07 5.87
CA VAL A 43 2.66 7.78 6.93
C VAL A 43 3.38 7.00 8.01
N THR A 44 3.21 7.40 9.26
CA THR A 44 3.77 6.69 10.41
C THR A 44 2.66 6.29 11.35
N LEU A 45 2.61 5.02 11.71
CA LEU A 45 1.71 4.49 12.72
C LEU A 45 2.59 4.03 13.89
N ARG A 46 2.39 4.63 15.06
CA ARG A 46 3.22 4.40 16.24
C ARG A 46 2.37 3.97 17.41
N ARG A 47 2.82 2.93 18.10
CA ARG A 47 2.24 2.54 19.37
C ARG A 47 2.80 3.41 20.50
N ILE A 48 1.91 4.02 21.26
CA ILE A 48 2.25 5.04 22.27
C ILE A 48 1.73 4.73 23.68
N ASP A 49 1.05 3.59 23.87
CA ASP A 49 0.75 3.07 25.20
C ASP A 49 1.96 2.36 25.84
N GLU A 50 1.88 2.18 27.16
CA GLU A 50 2.88 1.50 27.99
C GLU A 50 2.55 -0.01 28.19
N ASP A 51 1.56 -0.57 27.48
CA ASP A 51 1.24 -2.00 27.62
C ASP A 51 2.36 -2.84 26.98
N ALA A 52 2.88 -3.81 27.71
CA ALA A 52 4.01 -4.63 27.26
C ALA A 52 3.62 -5.68 26.20
N ARG A 53 2.33 -5.99 26.04
CA ARG A 53 1.87 -7.01 25.09
C ARG A 53 1.83 -6.43 23.68
N PRO A 54 2.34 -7.09 22.64
CA PRO A 54 2.11 -6.67 21.25
C PRO A 54 0.62 -6.67 20.89
N CYS A 55 0.23 -5.90 19.87
CA CYS A 55 -1.14 -5.89 19.36
C CYS A 55 -1.22 -6.05 17.85
N PHE A 56 -2.33 -6.63 17.39
CA PHE A 56 -2.71 -6.73 15.99
C PHE A 56 -3.72 -5.65 15.63
N PHE A 57 -3.37 -4.87 14.63
CA PHE A 57 -4.25 -3.84 14.08
C PHE A 57 -3.89 -3.62 12.62
N ALA A 58 -4.80 -4.05 11.73
CA ALA A 58 -4.62 -3.91 10.29
C ALA A 58 -4.99 -2.49 9.85
N TRP A 59 -3.99 -1.73 9.42
CA TRP A 59 -4.16 -0.39 8.89
C TRP A 59 -3.04 -0.08 7.91
N THR A 60 -3.40 0.32 6.70
CA THR A 60 -2.49 0.78 5.66
C THR A 60 -3.02 2.08 5.07
N PRO A 61 -2.15 3.05 4.76
CA PRO A 61 -2.59 4.38 4.38
C PRO A 61 -3.44 4.39 3.10
N HIS A 62 -3.15 3.51 2.14
CA HIS A 62 -3.85 3.54 0.86
C HIS A 62 -5.28 3.01 0.95
N ILE A 63 -5.49 1.94 1.73
CA ILE A 63 -6.79 1.31 1.91
C ILE A 63 -7.65 2.20 2.82
N GLN A 64 -7.19 2.46 4.04
CA GLN A 64 -7.96 3.23 5.02
C GLN A 64 -8.04 4.72 4.69
N GLY A 65 -7.03 5.27 4.02
CA GLY A 65 -7.01 6.69 3.64
C GLY A 65 -7.84 7.00 2.41
N PHE A 66 -7.68 6.24 1.31
CA PHE A 66 -8.26 6.63 0.02
C PHE A 66 -9.34 5.68 -0.49
N THR A 67 -9.21 4.36 -0.24
CA THR A 67 -10.18 3.38 -0.76
C THR A 67 -11.50 3.39 0.02
N VAL A 68 -11.44 3.53 1.34
CA VAL A 68 -12.62 3.63 2.22
C VAL A 68 -13.02 5.08 2.55
N SER A 69 -12.41 6.04 1.84
CA SER A 69 -12.62 7.50 1.99
C SER A 69 -12.24 8.09 3.35
N GLY A 70 -11.40 7.41 4.15
CA GLY A 70 -11.09 7.84 5.51
C GLY A 70 -10.31 9.15 5.61
N LEU A 71 -9.47 9.52 4.64
CA LEU A 71 -8.85 10.85 4.56
C LEU A 71 -9.77 11.82 3.82
N ILE A 72 -9.89 13.04 4.34
CA ILE A 72 -10.64 14.11 3.70
C ILE A 72 -9.68 15.15 3.10
N LEU A 73 -10.08 15.75 1.98
CA LEU A 73 -9.33 16.79 1.31
C LEU A 73 -10.01 18.15 1.51
N LEU A 74 -9.29 19.12 2.06
CA LEU A 74 -9.79 20.47 2.34
C LEU A 74 -9.07 21.50 1.46
N HIS A 75 -9.83 22.36 0.80
CA HIS A 75 -9.34 23.50 0.02
C HIS A 75 -9.30 24.75 0.91
N HIS A 76 -8.16 25.44 0.93
CA HIS A 76 -8.01 26.73 1.59
C HIS A 76 -8.57 27.83 0.69
N THR A 77 -9.60 28.52 1.14
CA THR A 77 -10.23 29.65 0.46
C THR A 77 -10.20 30.90 1.33
N ALA A 78 -10.57 32.05 0.75
CA ALA A 78 -10.69 33.29 1.51
C ALA A 78 -11.73 33.20 2.65
N ASP A 79 -12.75 32.36 2.48
CA ASP A 79 -13.84 32.16 3.46
C ASP A 79 -13.53 31.06 4.48
N GLY A 80 -12.37 30.40 4.37
CA GLY A 80 -11.94 29.32 5.25
C GLY A 80 -11.68 28.00 4.51
N LEU A 81 -11.77 26.90 5.25
CA LEU A 81 -11.56 25.55 4.73
C LEU A 81 -12.87 24.99 4.16
N ASN A 82 -12.83 24.53 2.90
CA ASN A 82 -13.95 23.87 2.24
C ASN A 82 -13.60 22.42 1.92
N SER A 83 -14.49 21.47 2.24
CA SER A 83 -14.30 20.07 1.83
C SER A 83 -14.39 19.93 0.31
N VAL A 84 -13.43 19.23 -0.28
CA VAL A 84 -13.46 18.83 -1.68
C VAL A 84 -14.28 17.54 -1.78
N GLU A 85 -15.32 17.53 -2.61
CA GLU A 85 -16.05 16.31 -2.93
C GLU A 85 -15.15 15.39 -3.76
N LEU A 86 -14.75 14.28 -3.17
CA LEU A 86 -13.96 13.26 -3.85
C LEU A 86 -14.89 12.38 -4.69
N PRO A 87 -14.46 11.93 -5.89
CA PRO A 87 -15.23 11.00 -6.68
C PRO A 87 -15.43 9.70 -5.88
N VAL A 88 -16.64 9.50 -5.37
CA VAL A 88 -17.02 8.29 -4.66
C VAL A 88 -17.33 7.23 -5.72
N SER A 89 -16.64 6.08 -5.65
CA SER A 89 -17.04 4.94 -6.49
C SER A 89 -18.49 4.57 -6.16
N THR A 90 -19.27 4.21 -7.18
CA THR A 90 -20.63 3.69 -7.00
C THR A 90 -20.66 2.33 -6.33
N LEU A 91 -19.52 1.63 -6.28
CA LEU A 91 -19.35 0.36 -5.58
C LEU A 91 -18.81 0.61 -4.16
N PRO A 92 -19.28 -0.15 -3.16
CA PRO A 92 -18.77 -0.05 -1.78
C PRO A 92 -17.24 -0.17 -1.71
N PRO A 93 -16.56 0.38 -0.71
CA PRO A 93 -15.12 0.16 -0.56
C PRO A 93 -14.79 -1.33 -0.47
N LEU A 94 -13.62 -1.74 -0.98
CA LEU A 94 -13.11 -3.09 -0.70
C LEU A 94 -12.92 -3.20 0.82
N GLU A 95 -13.65 -4.12 1.44
CA GLU A 95 -13.52 -4.29 2.88
C GLU A 95 -12.15 -4.90 3.21
N PRO A 96 -11.50 -4.49 4.32
CA PRO A 96 -10.16 -4.97 4.68
C PRO A 96 -10.00 -6.50 4.75
N TRP A 97 -11.10 -7.25 5.00
CA TRP A 97 -11.13 -8.71 5.11
C TRP A 97 -11.11 -9.45 3.78
N VAL A 98 -11.43 -8.76 2.68
CA VAL A 98 -11.59 -9.37 1.35
C VAL A 98 -10.22 -9.71 0.75
N ASN A 99 -9.17 -9.02 1.22
CA ASN A 99 -7.82 -9.47 0.98
C ASN A 99 -7.53 -10.59 1.98
N LYS A 100 -7.73 -11.86 1.58
CA LYS A 100 -7.34 -13.06 2.36
C LYS A 100 -5.85 -13.08 2.76
N LYS A 101 -5.08 -12.10 2.29
CA LYS A 101 -3.68 -11.81 2.63
C LYS A 101 -3.52 -10.51 3.44
N SER A 102 -4.55 -10.01 4.13
CA SER A 102 -4.42 -8.81 4.96
C SER A 102 -3.29 -9.06 5.96
N SER A 103 -2.15 -8.38 5.73
CA SER A 103 -0.96 -8.46 6.55
C SER A 103 -1.37 -8.41 8.02
N LEU A 104 -1.17 -9.49 8.78
CA LEU A 104 -1.16 -9.39 10.23
C LEU A 104 -0.09 -8.36 10.59
N ILE A 105 -0.53 -7.16 10.95
CA ILE A 105 0.36 -6.09 11.34
C ILE A 105 0.52 -6.16 12.85
N GLU A 106 1.65 -6.72 13.29
CA GLU A 106 2.05 -6.71 14.70
C GLU A 106 2.66 -5.36 15.06
N HIS A 107 2.13 -4.75 16.12
CA HIS A 107 2.65 -3.51 16.71
C HIS A 107 3.26 -3.81 18.07
N ALA A 108 4.59 -3.90 18.10
CA ALA A 108 5.35 -4.02 19.35
C ALA A 108 5.19 -2.75 20.22
N PRO A 109 5.33 -2.86 21.56
CA PRO A 109 5.33 -1.69 22.45
C PRO A 109 6.37 -0.64 22.01
N GLY A 110 5.96 0.62 21.90
CA GLY A 110 6.80 1.72 21.38
C GLY A 110 7.20 1.60 19.90
N GLY A 111 6.76 0.52 19.23
CA GLY A 111 7.05 0.25 17.83
C GLY A 111 6.43 1.30 16.91
N ALA A 112 7.09 1.54 15.79
CA ALA A 112 6.59 2.42 14.74
C ALA A 112 6.75 1.76 13.39
N GLN A 113 5.68 1.83 12.61
CA GLN A 113 5.65 1.41 11.22
C GLN A 113 5.57 2.63 10.34
N ARG A 114 6.26 2.56 9.20
CA ARG A 114 6.38 3.67 8.26
C ARG A 114 6.12 3.16 6.86
N TRP A 115 5.28 3.90 6.15
CA TRP A 115 5.00 3.69 4.74
C TRP A 115 5.29 4.98 3.99
N VAL A 116 5.63 4.84 2.71
CA VAL A 116 5.47 5.91 1.75
C VAL A 116 4.24 5.56 0.92
N ASP A 117 3.30 6.48 0.86
CA ASP A 117 2.08 6.35 0.05
C ASP A 117 2.06 7.46 -1.00
N ILE A 118 1.19 7.27 -2.00
CA ILE A 118 1.03 8.15 -3.15
C ILE A 118 -0.35 8.81 -3.11
N PHE A 119 -0.38 10.11 -3.34
CA PHE A 119 -1.65 10.82 -3.52
C PHE A 119 -2.34 10.34 -4.81
N PRO A 120 -3.62 9.92 -4.76
CA PRO A 120 -4.29 9.33 -5.90
C PRO A 120 -4.37 10.26 -7.12
N ASP A 121 -4.01 9.73 -8.30
CA ASP A 121 -4.00 10.50 -9.55
C ASP A 121 -5.40 11.03 -9.93
N ASN A 122 -6.45 10.27 -9.62
CA ASN A 122 -7.84 10.72 -9.86
C ASN A 122 -8.18 11.99 -9.07
N TYR A 123 -7.55 12.22 -7.92
CA TYR A 123 -7.78 13.41 -7.11
C TYR A 123 -7.05 14.63 -7.68
N LEU A 124 -5.97 14.44 -8.45
CA LEU A 124 -5.23 15.54 -9.10
C LEU A 124 -6.11 16.38 -10.05
N SER A 125 -7.13 15.76 -10.63
CA SER A 125 -8.10 16.44 -11.51
C SER A 125 -8.94 17.48 -10.76
N LEU A 126 -9.14 17.30 -9.45
CA LEU A 126 -9.94 18.18 -8.58
C LEU A 126 -9.13 19.37 -8.06
N LEU A 127 -7.81 19.25 -8.09
CA LEU A 127 -6.88 20.24 -7.58
C LEU A 127 -6.71 21.37 -8.59
N LYS A 128 -6.62 22.60 -8.10
CA LYS A 128 -6.32 23.80 -8.91
C LYS A 128 -4.89 24.26 -8.66
N SER A 129 -4.17 24.59 -9.73
CA SER A 129 -2.80 25.07 -9.62
C SER A 129 -2.70 26.43 -8.95
N GLY A 130 -1.70 26.60 -8.09
CA GLY A 130 -1.51 27.78 -7.26
C GLY A 130 -2.29 27.75 -5.94
N GLU A 131 -3.31 26.89 -5.83
CA GLU A 131 -4.15 26.78 -4.64
C GLU A 131 -3.51 25.88 -3.57
N ARG A 132 -3.94 26.05 -2.31
CA ARG A 132 -3.45 25.32 -1.14
C ARG A 132 -4.51 24.37 -0.62
N TYR A 133 -4.10 23.14 -0.30
CA TYR A 133 -4.98 22.08 0.20
C TYR A 133 -4.39 21.42 1.43
N THR A 134 -5.25 20.86 2.27
CA THR A 134 -4.89 20.03 3.42
C THR A 134 -5.60 18.68 3.31
N LEU A 135 -4.82 17.61 3.29
CA LEU A 135 -5.29 16.25 3.53
C LEU A 135 -5.36 16.04 5.04
N LEU A 136 -6.50 15.58 5.55
CA LEU A 136 -6.77 15.45 6.98
C LEU A 136 -7.26 14.04 7.30
N TRP A 137 -6.72 13.45 8.36
CA TRP A 137 -7.31 12.28 9.01
C TRP A 137 -8.34 12.75 10.06
N PRO A 138 -9.64 12.47 9.86
CA PRO A 138 -10.71 12.89 10.76
C PRO A 138 -10.82 12.00 12.01
N GLY A 139 -10.14 10.86 12.03
CA GLY A 139 -10.25 9.86 13.08
C GLY A 139 -11.21 8.73 12.71
N GLU A 140 -10.94 7.51 13.19
CA GLU A 140 -11.79 6.34 12.97
C GLU A 140 -11.80 5.37 14.16
N LYS A 141 -12.86 4.55 14.23
CA LYS A 141 -13.03 3.46 15.19
C LYS A 141 -12.91 2.11 14.51
N TYR A 142 -12.10 1.24 15.09
CA TYR A 142 -11.87 -0.11 14.61
C TYR A 142 -12.34 -1.13 15.65
N VAL A 143 -13.27 -2.00 15.24
CA VAL A 143 -13.74 -3.11 16.06
C VAL A 143 -12.86 -4.34 15.94
N THR A 144 -12.00 -4.43 14.92
CA THR A 144 -11.12 -5.57 14.69
C THR A 144 -9.68 -5.25 15.06
N TRP A 145 -9.27 -5.77 16.22
CA TRP A 145 -7.92 -5.69 16.76
C TRP A 145 -7.73 -6.80 17.81
N GLU A 146 -6.51 -7.10 18.24
CA GLU A 146 -6.28 -8.06 19.33
C GLU A 146 -4.95 -7.81 20.06
N TRP A 147 -4.82 -8.25 21.31
CA TRP A 147 -3.55 -8.36 22.04
C TRP A 147 -2.89 -9.73 21.80
N GLY A 148 -1.61 -9.79 21.44
CA GLY A 148 -0.88 -11.05 21.27
C GLY A 148 0.29 -10.99 20.28
N VAL A 149 0.99 -12.12 20.09
CA VAL A 149 2.09 -12.31 19.12
C VAL A 149 1.66 -13.17 17.92
N ALA A 150 2.30 -12.98 16.77
CA ALA A 150 1.82 -13.56 15.51
C ALA A 150 2.00 -15.08 15.47
N LYS A 151 3.03 -15.57 16.17
CA LYS A 151 3.41 -17.00 16.23
C LYS A 151 2.36 -17.89 16.88
N ASP A 152 1.44 -17.32 17.67
CA ASP A 152 0.43 -18.09 18.41
C ASP A 152 -0.87 -18.29 17.62
N ARG A 153 -0.94 -17.83 16.36
CA ARG A 153 -2.18 -17.81 15.56
C ARG A 153 -2.21 -18.92 14.51
N LEU A 154 -3.35 -19.64 14.50
CA LEU A 154 -3.66 -20.70 13.55
C LEU A 154 -4.32 -20.18 12.25
N TYR A 155 -4.78 -18.92 12.23
CA TYR A 155 -5.54 -18.32 11.13
C TYR A 155 -5.19 -16.83 10.91
N ASP A 156 -5.22 -16.39 9.65
CA ASP A 156 -4.94 -15.02 9.20
C ASP A 156 -6.12 -14.05 9.40
N TYR A 157 -6.74 -14.06 10.58
CA TYR A 157 -7.93 -13.22 10.87
C TYR A 157 -7.82 -12.46 12.20
N ILE A 158 -8.15 -11.17 12.21
CA ILE A 158 -8.21 -10.34 13.42
C ILE A 158 -9.66 -10.31 13.95
N PRO A 159 -9.94 -10.78 15.19
CA PRO A 159 -11.29 -10.88 15.74
C PRO A 159 -11.93 -9.53 16.02
N ILE A 160 -13.25 -9.53 16.00
CA ILE A 160 -14.08 -8.42 16.48
C ILE A 160 -14.03 -8.36 18.01
N GLN A 161 -13.66 -7.19 18.53
CA GLN A 161 -13.57 -6.88 19.94
C GLN A 161 -14.80 -6.12 20.43
N LYS A 162 -15.11 -6.30 21.72
CA LYS A 162 -16.21 -5.58 22.39
C LYS A 162 -15.91 -4.08 22.54
N ALA A 163 -14.64 -3.71 22.69
CA ALA A 163 -14.20 -2.32 22.76
C ALA A 163 -13.51 -1.95 21.44
N SER A 164 -13.91 -0.84 20.83
CA SER A 164 -13.26 -0.35 19.61
C SER A 164 -11.95 0.36 19.95
N LEU A 165 -10.90 0.04 19.20
CA LEU A 165 -9.68 0.85 19.12
C LEU A 165 -10.02 2.15 18.40
N VAL A 166 -9.50 3.28 18.89
CA VAL A 166 -9.66 4.59 18.27
C VAL A 166 -8.33 5.04 17.69
N LEU A 167 -8.29 5.29 16.39
CA LEU A 167 -7.20 6.02 15.75
C LEU A 167 -7.61 7.48 15.64
N PRO A 168 -7.11 8.38 16.51
CA PRO A 168 -7.64 9.73 16.63
C PRO A 168 -7.31 10.59 15.40
N GLY A 169 -8.24 11.48 15.07
CA GLY A 169 -8.06 12.54 14.08
C GLY A 169 -7.14 13.64 14.58
N SER A 170 -6.54 14.36 13.64
CA SER A 170 -5.61 15.51 13.78
C SER A 170 -4.42 15.47 12.81
N PRO A 171 -3.92 14.30 12.34
CA PRO A 171 -2.83 14.28 11.38
C PRO A 171 -3.24 14.99 10.09
N THR A 172 -2.39 15.91 9.66
CA THR A 172 -2.61 16.70 8.45
C THR A 172 -1.38 16.69 7.57
N LEU A 173 -1.63 16.84 6.28
CA LEU A 173 -0.62 17.09 5.28
C LEU A 173 -1.08 18.25 4.41
N THR A 174 -0.31 19.34 4.40
CA THR A 174 -0.71 20.57 3.69
C THR A 174 0.27 20.87 2.57
N PHE A 175 -0.26 21.14 1.38
CA PHE A 175 0.55 21.39 0.18
C PHE A 175 -0.09 22.44 -0.74
N THR A 176 0.75 23.07 -1.55
CA THR A 176 0.35 23.96 -2.65
C THR A 176 0.57 23.27 -3.99
N VAL A 177 -0.42 23.35 -4.87
CA VAL A 177 -0.39 22.70 -6.17
C VAL A 177 0.42 23.54 -7.15
N LYS A 178 1.31 22.90 -7.91
CA LYS A 178 2.19 23.48 -8.92
C LYS A 178 1.97 22.81 -10.27
N GLU A 179 2.00 23.62 -11.32
CA GLU A 179 1.94 23.11 -12.70
C GLU A 179 3.25 22.46 -13.11
N GLY A 180 3.15 21.47 -13.99
CA GLY A 180 4.31 20.80 -14.58
C GLY A 180 4.90 19.69 -13.72
N GLU A 181 6.16 19.37 -14.02
CA GLU A 181 6.95 18.35 -13.32
C GLU A 181 7.77 19.00 -12.21
N GLN A 182 8.03 18.24 -11.15
CA GLN A 182 8.98 18.63 -10.14
C GLN A 182 10.35 18.85 -10.80
N PRO A 183 10.96 20.04 -10.62
CA PRO A 183 12.31 20.27 -11.10
C PRO A 183 13.25 19.22 -10.50
N SER A 184 14.11 18.61 -11.33
CA SER A 184 15.11 17.64 -10.87
C SER A 184 15.87 18.19 -9.66
N PRO A 185 16.19 17.36 -8.66
CA PRO A 185 16.79 17.85 -7.43
C PRO A 185 18.21 18.36 -7.70
N ILE A 186 18.38 19.68 -7.79
CA ILE A 186 19.62 20.31 -7.32
C ILE A 186 19.46 20.39 -5.81
N SER A 187 19.84 19.31 -5.11
CA SER A 187 20.26 19.16 -3.70
C SER A 187 19.56 19.91 -2.53
N ASP A 188 18.60 20.80 -2.76
CA ASP A 188 18.16 21.78 -1.76
C ASP A 188 16.64 21.89 -1.71
N MET A 189 15.93 20.83 -1.29
CA MET A 189 14.55 20.98 -0.76
C MET A 189 14.06 19.73 0.00
N LEU A 190 14.84 19.27 0.96
CA LEU A 190 14.30 18.47 2.06
C LEU A 190 14.93 18.98 3.36
N PRO A 191 14.18 19.62 4.28
CA PRO A 191 14.59 19.67 5.68
C PRO A 191 14.30 18.30 6.33
N MET A 192 14.79 17.21 5.73
CA MET A 192 14.81 15.91 6.39
C MET A 192 16.19 15.72 7.01
N LYS A 193 16.31 16.15 8.26
CA LYS A 193 17.40 15.73 9.13
C LYS A 193 17.14 14.26 9.47
N ILE A 194 17.54 13.35 8.57
CA ILE A 194 17.50 11.90 8.79
C ILE A 194 18.50 11.62 9.92
N LEU A 195 18.01 11.60 11.15
CA LEU A 195 18.80 11.17 12.29
C LEU A 195 18.97 9.64 12.19
N SER A 196 20.24 9.22 12.02
CA SER A 196 20.77 7.85 12.00
C SER A 196 20.35 6.94 10.84
N HIS A 197 21.06 7.03 9.71
CA HIS A 197 20.97 6.06 8.61
C HIS A 197 21.65 4.72 8.98
N ARG A 198 20.84 3.69 9.25
CA ARG A 198 20.98 2.44 8.49
C ARG A 198 20.29 2.70 7.13
N GLU A 199 20.87 2.27 6.01
CA GLU A 199 20.17 2.35 4.72
C GLU A 199 18.81 1.63 4.85
N GLY A 200 17.73 2.35 4.55
CA GLY A 200 16.36 1.83 4.63
C GLY A 200 16.01 0.95 3.44
N ALA A 201 14.79 0.42 3.41
CA ALA A 201 14.28 -0.23 2.19
C ALA A 201 14.04 0.81 1.07
N PRO A 202 14.19 0.42 -0.21
CA PRO A 202 13.79 1.21 -1.36
C PRO A 202 12.31 1.63 -1.29
N VAL A 203 11.99 2.75 -1.92
CA VAL A 203 10.62 3.26 -1.98
C VAL A 203 9.98 2.90 -3.31
N LEU A 204 9.00 2.00 -3.27
CA LEU A 204 8.23 1.56 -4.44
C LEU A 204 6.78 2.04 -4.35
N THR A 205 6.13 2.28 -5.48
CA THR A 205 4.68 2.46 -5.57
C THR A 205 4.11 1.60 -6.69
N ALA A 206 2.84 1.19 -6.56
CA ALA A 206 2.16 0.45 -7.60
C ALA A 206 0.91 1.16 -8.14
N THR A 207 0.65 0.98 -9.44
CA THR A 207 -0.63 1.31 -10.06
C THR A 207 -1.14 0.12 -10.88
N VAL A 208 -2.47 0.02 -10.99
CA VAL A 208 -3.13 -0.98 -11.83
C VAL A 208 -3.91 -0.24 -12.91
N ALA A 209 -3.86 -0.78 -14.14
CA ALA A 209 -4.67 -0.32 -15.24
C ALA A 209 -5.45 -1.49 -15.84
N CYS A 210 -6.71 -1.24 -16.18
CA CYS A 210 -7.56 -2.17 -16.92
C CYS A 210 -8.53 -1.37 -17.80
N ALA A 211 -9.09 -2.02 -18.82
CA ALA A 211 -10.15 -1.41 -19.61
C ALA A 211 -11.39 -1.21 -18.73
N PRO A 212 -12.13 -0.08 -18.88
CA PRO A 212 -13.32 0.19 -18.06
C PRO A 212 -14.45 -0.82 -18.34
N THR A 213 -14.42 -1.48 -19.50
CA THR A 213 -15.31 -2.57 -19.85
C THR A 213 -14.51 -3.78 -20.32
N ALA A 214 -14.97 -4.97 -19.97
CA ALA A 214 -14.39 -6.23 -20.43
C ALA A 214 -15.48 -7.13 -21.06
N PRO A 215 -15.23 -7.72 -22.24
CA PRO A 215 -16.22 -8.55 -22.93
C PRO A 215 -16.39 -9.89 -22.22
N PHE A 216 -17.61 -10.21 -21.81
CA PHE A 216 -17.93 -11.44 -21.07
C PHE A 216 -17.55 -12.71 -21.84
N LYS A 217 -17.71 -12.72 -23.17
CA LYS A 217 -17.40 -13.87 -24.04
C LYS A 217 -15.96 -14.38 -23.92
N LYS A 218 -15.04 -13.58 -23.36
CA LYS A 218 -13.65 -13.99 -23.14
C LYS A 218 -13.41 -14.62 -21.77
N GLY A 219 -14.33 -14.46 -20.81
CA GLY A 219 -14.16 -14.92 -19.42
C GLY A 219 -12.91 -14.38 -18.75
N LYS A 220 -12.38 -13.22 -19.23
CA LYS A 220 -11.06 -12.72 -18.86
C LYS A 220 -11.05 -11.20 -18.70
N VAL A 221 -10.33 -10.72 -17.69
CA VAL A 221 -9.99 -9.30 -17.51
C VAL A 221 -8.50 -9.12 -17.78
N THR A 222 -8.16 -8.24 -18.72
CA THR A 222 -6.76 -7.88 -18.94
C THR A 222 -6.37 -6.75 -18.00
N THR A 223 -5.34 -7.00 -17.18
CA THR A 223 -4.82 -6.05 -16.19
C THR A 223 -3.35 -5.79 -16.44
N THR A 224 -2.91 -4.55 -16.27
CA THR A 224 -1.50 -4.18 -16.24
C THR A 224 -1.14 -3.63 -14.87
N VAL A 225 -0.13 -4.22 -14.24
CA VAL A 225 0.49 -3.72 -13.01
C VAL A 225 1.71 -2.89 -13.41
N TYR A 226 1.88 -1.73 -12.79
CA TYR A 226 3.08 -0.90 -12.88
C TYR A 226 3.66 -0.75 -11.49
N VAL A 227 4.98 -0.91 -11.36
CA VAL A 227 5.72 -0.67 -10.11
C VAL A 227 6.86 0.30 -10.40
N THR A 228 6.82 1.47 -9.75
CA THR A 228 7.79 2.55 -9.93
C THR A 228 8.72 2.61 -8.72
N TYR A 229 10.02 2.66 -8.99
CA TYR A 229 11.04 2.92 -7.97
C TYR A 229 11.32 4.42 -7.89
N HIS A 230 11.27 4.98 -6.69
CA HIS A 230 11.46 6.42 -6.45
C HIS A 230 12.85 6.73 -5.93
N TYR A 231 13.32 7.94 -6.22
CA TYR A 231 14.58 8.45 -5.69
C TYR A 231 14.56 8.48 -4.17
N GLU A 232 15.64 8.01 -3.56
CA GLU A 232 15.83 8.14 -2.12
C GLU A 232 15.92 9.63 -1.72
N PRO A 233 15.28 10.01 -0.60
CA PRO A 233 15.40 11.36 -0.03
C PRO A 233 16.84 11.78 0.32
N SER A 234 17.72 10.80 0.53
CA SER A 234 19.14 10.98 0.86
C SER A 234 19.99 11.50 -0.30
N GLY A 235 19.47 11.42 -1.55
CA GLY A 235 20.23 11.73 -2.77
C GLY A 235 21.21 10.65 -3.23
N GLN A 236 21.34 9.54 -2.49
CA GLN A 236 22.18 8.39 -2.86
C GLN A 236 21.36 7.27 -3.52
N SER A 237 20.53 7.62 -4.49
CA SER A 237 19.68 6.63 -5.16
C SER A 237 20.52 5.73 -6.06
N ARG A 238 20.49 4.43 -5.80
CA ARG A 238 21.20 3.39 -6.57
C ARG A 238 20.19 2.34 -7.07
N PRO A 239 20.53 1.56 -8.11
CA PRO A 239 19.62 0.55 -8.63
C PRO A 239 19.29 -0.51 -7.58
N ILE A 240 18.14 -1.15 -7.76
CA ILE A 240 17.67 -2.25 -6.92
C ILE A 240 17.39 -3.47 -7.79
N THR A 241 17.64 -4.66 -7.26
CA THR A 241 17.18 -5.92 -7.84
C THR A 241 16.25 -6.60 -6.85
N PHE A 242 15.07 -7.02 -7.30
CA PHE A 242 14.03 -7.54 -6.41
C PHE A 242 13.15 -8.58 -7.11
N GLN A 243 12.55 -9.47 -6.32
CA GLN A 243 11.65 -10.50 -6.79
C GLN A 243 10.29 -9.92 -7.19
N ILE A 244 9.74 -10.36 -8.32
CA ILE A 244 8.50 -9.80 -8.92
C ILE A 244 7.30 -10.75 -8.89
N GLN A 245 7.44 -11.99 -8.43
CA GLN A 245 6.35 -12.98 -8.48
C GLN A 245 5.08 -12.55 -7.75
N ASN A 246 5.22 -11.94 -6.57
CA ASN A 246 4.06 -11.45 -5.80
C ASN A 246 3.41 -10.20 -6.42
N LEU A 247 3.99 -9.64 -7.47
CA LEU A 247 3.47 -8.47 -8.19
C LEU A 247 2.73 -8.86 -9.47
N PHE A 248 2.75 -10.14 -9.83
CA PHE A 248 1.94 -10.66 -10.91
C PHE A 248 0.48 -10.75 -10.48
N PHE A 249 -0.41 -10.33 -11.38
CA PHE A 249 -1.87 -10.42 -11.27
C PHE A 249 -2.46 -9.72 -10.02
N PRO A 250 -3.08 -8.54 -10.19
CA PRO A 250 -3.87 -7.97 -9.12
C PRO A 250 -5.07 -8.88 -8.80
N SER A 251 -5.60 -8.78 -7.58
CA SER A 251 -6.84 -9.46 -7.23
C SER A 251 -8.01 -8.80 -7.97
N VAL A 252 -8.97 -9.61 -8.40
CA VAL A 252 -10.21 -9.16 -9.03
C VAL A 252 -11.36 -9.59 -8.13
N TYR A 253 -12.21 -8.64 -7.76
CA TYR A 253 -13.35 -8.87 -6.88
C TYR A 253 -14.66 -8.55 -7.59
N GLU A 254 -15.71 -9.30 -7.32
CA GLU A 254 -17.07 -9.03 -7.78
C GLU A 254 -17.93 -8.53 -6.62
N TRP A 255 -18.75 -7.51 -6.88
CA TRP A 255 -19.75 -7.05 -5.92
C TRP A 255 -21.08 -7.80 -6.11
N ARG A 256 -21.47 -8.62 -5.13
CA ARG A 256 -22.77 -9.33 -5.08
C ARG A 256 -23.63 -8.97 -3.85
N GLY A 257 -23.36 -7.81 -3.24
CA GLY A 257 -23.87 -7.44 -1.91
C GLY A 257 -22.85 -7.68 -0.79
N ILE A 258 -21.85 -8.51 -1.08
CA ILE A 258 -20.54 -8.60 -0.43
C ILE A 258 -19.47 -8.68 -1.53
N TRP A 259 -18.23 -8.36 -1.20
CA TRP A 259 -17.12 -8.54 -2.14
C TRP A 259 -16.67 -10.01 -2.15
N GLU A 260 -16.73 -10.63 -3.33
CA GLU A 260 -16.26 -11.99 -3.56
C GLU A 260 -14.98 -11.96 -4.40
N ASP A 261 -13.95 -12.69 -3.96
CA ASP A 261 -12.71 -12.86 -4.71
C ASP A 261 -12.97 -13.75 -5.93
N CYS A 262 -12.71 -13.21 -7.12
CA CYS A 262 -12.83 -13.90 -8.39
C CYS A 262 -11.53 -14.54 -8.84
N SER A 263 -10.50 -14.56 -7.98
CA SER A 263 -9.24 -15.23 -8.28
C SER A 263 -9.50 -16.66 -8.70
N PRO A 264 -8.96 -17.10 -9.86
CA PRO A 264 -8.97 -18.51 -10.14
C PRO A 264 -8.27 -19.21 -8.97
N ASP A 265 -8.79 -20.36 -8.55
CA ASP A 265 -8.11 -21.22 -7.58
C ASP A 265 -6.76 -21.63 -8.18
N LEU A 266 -5.74 -20.80 -7.97
CA LEU A 266 -4.36 -21.04 -8.41
C LEU A 266 -3.69 -22.09 -7.50
N ASP A 267 -4.33 -22.43 -6.39
CA ASP A 267 -3.88 -23.43 -5.43
C ASP A 267 -4.26 -24.84 -5.92
N GLY A 268 -3.64 -25.25 -7.01
CA GLY A 268 -3.37 -26.66 -7.19
C GLY A 268 -2.39 -27.09 -6.10
N TYR A 269 -2.89 -27.67 -5.00
CA TYR A 269 -2.05 -28.34 -4.01
C TYR A 269 -1.32 -29.51 -4.69
N GLY A 270 -0.16 -29.23 -5.27
CA GLY A 270 0.78 -30.23 -5.76
C GLY A 270 1.66 -30.71 -4.62
N ILE A 271 1.86 -32.02 -4.53
CA ILE A 271 2.97 -32.56 -3.74
C ILE A 271 4.20 -32.44 -4.63
N TRP A 272 5.14 -31.60 -4.22
CA TRP A 272 6.40 -31.39 -4.92
C TRP A 272 7.52 -32.02 -4.09
N ASP A 273 7.97 -33.20 -4.50
CA ASP A 273 8.99 -33.98 -3.77
C ASP A 273 10.43 -33.72 -4.25
N ASP A 274 10.59 -32.86 -5.27
CA ASP A 274 11.91 -32.51 -5.80
C ASP A 274 12.68 -31.61 -4.82
N PRO A 275 14.02 -31.67 -4.79
CA PRO A 275 14.82 -30.83 -3.92
C PRO A 275 14.75 -29.35 -4.31
N ASP A 276 14.91 -28.49 -3.32
CA ASP A 276 14.97 -27.04 -3.51
C ASP A 276 16.06 -26.63 -4.52
N ILE A 277 15.80 -25.55 -5.24
CA ILE A 277 16.60 -25.12 -6.38
C ILE A 277 17.39 -23.87 -6.01
N GLN A 278 18.68 -23.87 -6.34
CA GLN A 278 19.49 -22.66 -6.29
C GLN A 278 19.35 -21.86 -7.59
N ILE A 279 18.92 -20.62 -7.46
CA ILE A 279 18.81 -19.68 -8.58
C ILE A 279 19.68 -18.44 -8.34
N SER A 280 19.91 -17.67 -9.40
CA SER A 280 20.60 -16.38 -9.32
C SER A 280 19.62 -15.27 -9.69
N PRO A 281 19.43 -14.25 -8.81
CA PRO A 281 18.60 -13.08 -9.12
C PRO A 281 19.03 -12.36 -10.42
N ALA A 282 20.31 -12.46 -10.77
CA ALA A 282 20.87 -11.88 -11.99
C ALA A 282 20.35 -12.53 -13.27
N GLN A 283 19.95 -13.80 -13.24
CA GLN A 283 19.63 -14.58 -14.44
C GLN A 283 18.18 -15.06 -14.46
N ASP A 284 17.53 -15.13 -13.30
CA ASP A 284 16.17 -15.64 -13.20
C ASP A 284 15.13 -14.59 -13.65
N LYS A 285 14.12 -15.04 -14.39
CA LYS A 285 13.03 -14.20 -14.95
C LYS A 285 12.10 -13.63 -13.88
N ASN A 286 12.11 -14.20 -12.68
CA ASN A 286 11.27 -13.79 -11.54
C ASN A 286 11.87 -12.63 -10.75
N PHE A 287 12.94 -12.01 -11.25
CA PHE A 287 13.57 -10.82 -10.69
C PHE A 287 13.54 -9.69 -11.70
N ALA A 288 13.41 -8.46 -11.22
CA ALA A 288 13.59 -7.25 -12.01
C ALA A 288 14.69 -6.39 -11.40
N CYS A 289 15.26 -5.52 -12.22
CA CYS A 289 16.16 -4.47 -11.78
C CYS A 289 15.56 -3.12 -12.20
N LEU A 290 15.57 -2.16 -11.29
CA LEU A 290 15.10 -0.80 -11.54
C LEU A 290 16.15 0.22 -11.10
N TYR A 291 16.40 1.20 -11.95
CA TYR A 291 17.04 2.44 -11.56
C TYR A 291 16.01 3.39 -10.93
N PRO A 292 16.46 4.34 -10.09
CA PRO A 292 15.57 5.37 -9.54
C PRO A 292 14.81 6.10 -10.65
N GLY A 293 13.48 6.19 -10.51
CA GLY A 293 12.55 6.77 -11.48
C GLY A 293 12.05 5.78 -12.55
N GLU A 294 12.62 4.58 -12.65
CA GLU A 294 12.15 3.58 -13.60
C GLU A 294 10.88 2.87 -13.11
N THR A 295 10.14 2.34 -14.07
CA THR A 295 8.90 1.60 -13.83
C THR A 295 8.97 0.24 -14.49
N TRP A 296 8.78 -0.80 -13.69
CA TRP A 296 8.53 -2.16 -14.17
C TRP A 296 7.03 -2.32 -14.46
N SER A 297 6.69 -3.18 -15.43
CA SER A 297 5.28 -3.49 -15.70
C SER A 297 5.06 -4.94 -16.10
N PHE A 298 3.85 -5.42 -15.81
CA PHE A 298 3.37 -6.74 -16.21
C PHE A 298 1.92 -6.65 -16.67
N THR A 299 1.65 -7.15 -17.88
CA THR A 299 0.29 -7.30 -18.40
C THR A 299 -0.10 -8.77 -18.42
N GLY A 300 -1.19 -9.10 -17.75
CA GLY A 300 -1.73 -10.44 -17.63
C GLY A 300 -3.21 -10.49 -18.01
N ASN A 301 -3.67 -11.66 -18.46
CA ASN A 301 -5.09 -11.95 -18.56
C ASN A 301 -5.51 -12.75 -17.34
N TYR A 302 -6.43 -12.20 -16.57
CA TYR A 302 -7.01 -12.83 -15.41
C TYR A 302 -8.26 -13.60 -15.81
N GLU A 303 -8.29 -14.91 -15.57
CA GLU A 303 -9.47 -15.73 -15.85
C GLU A 303 -10.48 -15.54 -14.72
N LEU A 304 -11.72 -15.22 -15.09
CA LEU A 304 -12.81 -15.05 -14.14
C LEU A 304 -13.43 -16.40 -13.81
N SER A 305 -13.91 -16.54 -12.57
CA SER A 305 -14.75 -17.67 -12.17
C SER A 305 -15.96 -17.82 -13.11
N GLU A 306 -16.36 -19.07 -13.38
CA GLU A 306 -17.53 -19.39 -14.21
C GLU A 306 -18.84 -18.82 -13.66
N GLU A 307 -18.86 -18.48 -12.36
CA GLU A 307 -20.04 -17.92 -11.70
C GLU A 307 -20.27 -16.44 -12.03
N VAL A 308 -19.24 -15.72 -12.48
CA VAL A 308 -19.34 -14.30 -12.81
C VAL A 308 -20.29 -14.12 -13.99
N GLN A 309 -21.14 -13.08 -13.97
CA GLN A 309 -22.20 -12.88 -14.97
C GLN A 309 -21.99 -11.62 -15.82
N VAL A 310 -22.67 -11.56 -16.96
CA VAL A 310 -22.79 -10.32 -17.75
C VAL A 310 -23.45 -9.24 -16.89
N GLY A 311 -22.90 -8.04 -16.89
CA GLY A 311 -23.38 -6.92 -16.09
C GLY A 311 -22.77 -6.83 -14.69
N SER A 312 -21.99 -7.83 -14.26
CA SER A 312 -21.26 -7.76 -12.99
C SER A 312 -20.29 -6.58 -12.96
N SER A 313 -20.25 -5.93 -11.81
CA SER A 313 -19.28 -4.87 -11.50
C SER A 313 -18.11 -5.48 -10.76
N LEU A 314 -16.95 -5.44 -11.41
CA LEU A 314 -15.70 -5.96 -10.88
C LEU A 314 -14.82 -4.83 -10.38
N ARG A 315 -13.89 -5.16 -9.49
CA ARG A 315 -12.84 -4.26 -9.03
C ARG A 315 -11.50 -4.96 -9.04
N CYS A 316 -10.53 -4.35 -9.71
CA CYS A 316 -9.15 -4.83 -9.76
C CYS A 316 -8.27 -4.02 -8.81
N GLN A 317 -7.46 -4.67 -7.99
CA GLN A 317 -6.51 -4.00 -7.10
C GLN A 317 -5.27 -4.86 -6.86
N LEU A 318 -4.07 -4.28 -6.95
CA LEU A 318 -2.89 -4.91 -6.38
C LEU A 318 -2.93 -4.65 -4.87
N GLY A 319 -2.99 -5.72 -4.08
CA GLY A 319 -2.89 -5.62 -2.63
C GLY A 319 -1.54 -5.06 -2.18
N GLU A 320 -1.43 -4.70 -0.90
CA GLU A 320 -0.11 -4.43 -0.32
C GLU A 320 0.73 -5.71 -0.44
N THR A 321 1.88 -5.60 -1.07
CA THR A 321 2.72 -6.75 -1.40
C THR A 321 4.06 -6.67 -0.69
N LYS A 322 4.36 -7.70 0.09
CA LYS A 322 5.69 -7.92 0.67
C LYS A 322 6.60 -8.56 -0.39
N ILE A 323 7.79 -8.01 -0.52
CA ILE A 323 8.84 -8.55 -1.38
C ILE A 323 9.73 -9.46 -0.54
N ASN A 324 9.78 -10.74 -0.87
CA ASN A 324 10.49 -11.75 -0.08
C ASN A 324 12.02 -11.65 -0.25
N TRP A 325 12.49 -11.18 -1.40
CA TRP A 325 13.91 -10.90 -1.64
C TRP A 325 14.12 -9.63 -2.43
N TRP A 326 15.05 -8.80 -1.96
CA TRP A 326 15.56 -7.63 -2.65
C TRP A 326 16.98 -7.31 -2.18
N ASP A 327 17.78 -6.72 -3.05
CA ASP A 327 19.07 -6.16 -2.70
C ASP A 327 19.40 -4.92 -3.54
N TRP A 328 20.36 -4.16 -3.05
CA TRP A 328 20.94 -3.03 -3.75
C TRP A 328 21.89 -3.51 -4.83
N GLY A 329 21.77 -2.92 -6.01
CA GLY A 329 22.60 -3.26 -7.16
C GLY A 329 21.78 -3.63 -8.38
N THR A 330 22.48 -3.67 -9.49
CA THR A 330 21.98 -4.17 -10.76
C THR A 330 21.99 -5.70 -10.78
N ARG A 331 21.39 -6.29 -11.81
CA ARG A 331 21.51 -7.73 -12.05
C ARG A 331 22.97 -8.18 -12.15
N ASP A 332 23.85 -7.37 -12.72
CA ASP A 332 25.27 -7.72 -12.87
C ASP A 332 25.99 -7.84 -11.52
N ASP A 333 25.63 -6.98 -10.56
CA ASP A 333 26.16 -7.01 -9.19
C ASP A 333 25.77 -8.32 -8.47
N HIS A 334 24.67 -8.95 -8.88
CA HIS A 334 24.12 -10.18 -8.29
C HIS A 334 24.43 -11.47 -9.06
N LEU A 335 25.35 -11.45 -10.03
CA LEU A 335 25.72 -12.65 -10.82
C LEU A 335 26.25 -13.80 -9.96
N SER A 336 26.98 -13.48 -8.90
CA SER A 336 27.50 -14.45 -7.92
C SER A 336 26.51 -14.77 -6.80
N THR A 337 25.43 -13.99 -6.66
CA THR A 337 24.41 -14.20 -5.64
C THR A 337 23.63 -15.48 -5.95
N LYS A 338 23.47 -16.31 -4.93
CA LYS A 338 22.69 -17.55 -4.97
C LYS A 338 21.68 -17.52 -3.85
N ILE A 339 20.44 -17.84 -4.21
CA ILE A 339 19.33 -18.00 -3.27
C ILE A 339 18.69 -19.36 -3.50
N THR A 340 18.12 -19.92 -2.44
CA THR A 340 17.40 -21.19 -2.49
C THR A 340 15.90 -20.90 -2.52
N VAL A 341 15.22 -21.42 -3.54
CA VAL A 341 13.77 -21.36 -3.71
C VAL A 341 13.19 -22.77 -3.70
N PRO A 342 11.90 -22.95 -3.36
CA PRO A 342 11.29 -24.26 -3.44
C PRO A 342 11.33 -24.81 -4.88
N CYS A 343 11.31 -26.13 -5.01
CA CYS A 343 11.38 -26.81 -6.31
C CYS A 343 10.26 -26.43 -7.30
N TRP A 344 9.09 -26.04 -6.78
CA TRP A 344 7.97 -25.51 -7.56
C TRP A 344 8.12 -24.02 -7.95
N MET A 345 9.27 -23.42 -7.64
CA MET A 345 9.67 -22.04 -7.98
C MET A 345 8.67 -20.98 -7.52
N GLY A 346 8.11 -21.19 -6.32
CA GLY A 346 7.22 -20.26 -5.66
C GLY A 346 7.83 -18.90 -5.32
N PRO A 347 6.99 -17.97 -4.86
CA PRO A 347 7.46 -16.67 -4.38
C PRO A 347 8.32 -16.76 -3.12
N GLU A 348 8.32 -17.88 -2.41
CA GLU A 348 9.05 -18.08 -1.16
C GLU A 348 10.57 -18.16 -1.38
N ILE A 349 11.31 -17.69 -0.37
CA ILE A 349 12.78 -17.73 -0.33
C ILE A 349 13.14 -18.56 0.89
N ILE A 350 13.77 -19.71 0.65
CA ILE A 350 14.16 -20.64 1.71
C ILE A 350 15.47 -20.18 2.33
N GLU A 351 16.44 -19.81 1.50
CA GLU A 351 17.72 -19.27 1.95
C GLU A 351 18.16 -18.08 1.07
N PRO A 352 18.47 -16.92 1.67
CA PRO A 352 18.30 -16.59 3.10
C PRO A 352 16.83 -16.33 3.45
N SER A 353 16.30 -16.99 4.49
CA SER A 353 14.89 -16.89 4.89
C SER A 353 14.49 -15.50 5.42
N ASP A 354 15.45 -14.69 5.86
CA ASP A 354 15.26 -13.34 6.39
C ASP A 354 15.88 -12.26 5.50
N ASN A 355 16.13 -12.58 4.23
CA ASN A 355 16.78 -11.68 3.26
C ASN A 355 18.10 -11.06 3.79
N ASP A 356 18.90 -11.86 4.51
CA ASP A 356 20.14 -11.47 5.21
C ASP A 356 19.95 -10.32 6.22
N GLY A 357 18.76 -10.23 6.83
CA GLY A 357 18.42 -9.17 7.79
C GLY A 357 18.19 -7.79 7.16
N ARG A 358 18.03 -7.71 5.83
CA ARG A 358 17.66 -6.45 5.15
C ARG A 358 16.27 -5.98 5.62
N PRO A 359 16.02 -4.65 5.63
CA PRO A 359 14.69 -4.12 5.92
C PRO A 359 13.62 -4.71 5.00
N LEU A 360 12.41 -4.90 5.51
CA LEU A 360 11.27 -5.35 4.71
C LEU A 360 10.95 -4.33 3.61
N LEU A 361 10.91 -4.78 2.36
CA LEU A 361 10.46 -3.99 1.23
C LEU A 361 8.97 -4.27 0.98
N ILE A 362 8.19 -3.20 1.00
CA ILE A 362 6.74 -3.24 0.80
C ILE A 362 6.41 -2.42 -0.44
N VAL A 363 5.62 -3.00 -1.33
CA VAL A 363 4.92 -2.27 -2.39
C VAL A 363 3.52 -1.94 -1.85
N PRO A 364 3.17 -0.66 -1.68
CA PRO A 364 1.82 -0.27 -1.25
C PRO A 364 0.75 -0.80 -2.19
N ALA A 365 -0.46 -1.00 -1.66
CA ALA A 365 -1.61 -1.35 -2.47
C ALA A 365 -1.86 -0.28 -3.55
N SER A 366 -2.31 -0.70 -4.73
CA SER A 366 -2.69 0.24 -5.79
C SER A 366 -4.06 0.87 -5.52
N ASN A 367 -4.35 1.97 -6.20
CA ASN A 367 -5.74 2.41 -6.32
C ASN A 367 -6.56 1.31 -7.00
N PRO A 368 -7.79 1.02 -6.52
CA PRO A 368 -8.67 0.10 -7.20
C PRO A 368 -9.18 0.68 -8.52
N VAL A 369 -9.40 -0.17 -9.51
CA VAL A 369 -10.02 0.19 -10.78
C VAL A 369 -11.28 -0.64 -10.99
N ASP A 370 -12.40 0.04 -11.24
CA ASP A 370 -13.69 -0.59 -11.47
C ASP A 370 -13.82 -1.00 -12.96
N VAL A 371 -14.36 -2.19 -13.19
CA VAL A 371 -14.56 -2.77 -14.53
C VAL A 371 -15.98 -3.29 -14.65
N GLN A 372 -16.64 -2.98 -15.76
CA GLN A 372 -17.96 -3.53 -16.07
C GLN A 372 -17.86 -4.67 -17.09
N LEU A 373 -18.48 -5.81 -16.80
CA LEU A 373 -18.60 -6.89 -17.77
C LEU A 373 -19.77 -6.64 -18.71
N ILE A 374 -19.49 -6.68 -20.03
CA ILE A 374 -20.46 -6.39 -21.10
C ILE A 374 -20.63 -7.54 -22.09
#